data_AF-A0A0W0H2D4-F1
#
_entry.id   AF-A0A0W0H2D4-F1
#
_cell.length_a   1.000
_cell.length_b   1.000
_cell.length_c   1.000
_cell.angle_alpha   90.00
_cell.angle_beta   90.00
_cell.angle_gamma   90.00
#
_symmetry.space_group_name_H-M   'P 1'
#
loop_
_entity.id
_entity.type
_entity.pdbx_description
1 polymer ?
#
loop_
_entity_poly.entity_id
_entity_poly.type
_entity_poly.pdbx_seq_one_letter_code
_entity_poly.pdbx_strand_id
1 'polypeptide(L)'
;MDDWFSNPQWWLSITVSSLVALVIPKVFHRAKTLLQPPITRTQGWFKSYYRHRRCKRLRKIKAVRFDSLKINRAIALSYACFILFIIAAVASMVGFTLVPTGLRQETERAVFLGFITATPAFLFEFAWLTAASKVDDLLKYRGLIKRRHRRLF
;
A
#
# COMPACT_ATOMS: atom_id res chain seq x y z
N MET A 1 -36.78 1.09 14.55
CA MET A 1 -35.51 0.95 13.79
C MET A 1 -34.92 2.34 13.50
N ASP A 2 -35.19 3.32 14.38
CA ASP A 2 -35.14 4.76 14.05
C ASP A 2 -34.03 5.49 14.83
N ASP A 3 -33.36 4.77 15.73
CA ASP A 3 -32.31 5.30 16.59
C ASP A 3 -31.00 5.57 15.83
N TRP A 4 -30.81 4.93 14.67
CA TRP A 4 -29.60 5.06 13.84
C TRP A 4 -29.47 6.45 13.21
N PHE A 5 -30.57 7.01 12.71
CA PHE A 5 -30.58 8.35 12.09
C PHE A 5 -30.53 9.47 13.13
N SER A 6 -30.97 9.19 14.35
CA SER A 6 -31.07 10.14 15.46
C SER A 6 -29.77 10.29 16.25
N ASN A 7 -28.81 9.37 16.07
CA ASN A 7 -27.56 9.37 16.80
C ASN A 7 -26.50 10.22 16.07
N PRO A 8 -26.14 11.42 16.59
CA PRO A 8 -25.25 12.35 15.90
C PRO A 8 -23.84 11.77 15.65
N GLN A 9 -23.44 10.78 16.45
CA GLN A 9 -22.15 10.12 16.35
C GLN A 9 -21.99 9.30 15.05
N TRP A 10 -23.08 8.76 14.50
CA TRP A 10 -23.05 7.99 13.26
C TRP A 10 -22.80 8.91 12.04
N TRP A 11 -23.53 10.01 11.95
CA TRP A 11 -23.31 11.04 10.92
C TRP A 11 -21.92 11.66 10.99
N LEU A 12 -21.43 11.94 12.21
CA LEU A 12 -20.08 12.46 12.42
C LEU A 12 -19.01 11.47 11.96
N SER A 13 -19.15 10.18 12.26
CA SER A 13 -18.18 9.18 11.83
C SER A 13 -18.15 9.02 10.30
N ILE A 14 -19.31 8.98 9.63
CA ILE A 14 -19.37 8.90 8.16
C ILE A 14 -18.78 10.13 7.51
N THR A 15 -19.16 11.33 7.99
CA THR A 15 -18.64 12.58 7.43
C THR A 15 -17.13 12.70 7.61
N VAL A 16 -16.60 12.39 8.80
CA VAL A 16 -15.16 12.36 9.05
C VAL A 16 -14.45 11.32 8.19
N SER A 17 -14.98 10.09 8.08
CA SER A 17 -14.39 9.06 7.23
C SER A 17 -14.40 9.43 5.74
N SER A 18 -15.48 10.01 5.22
CA SER A 18 -15.54 10.51 3.85
C SER A 18 -14.57 11.66 3.60
N LEU A 19 -14.43 12.58 4.57
CA LEU A 19 -13.53 13.72 4.47
C LEU A 19 -12.07 13.26 4.49
N VAL A 20 -11.73 12.32 5.38
CA VAL A 20 -10.42 11.66 5.41
C VAL A 20 -10.12 10.93 4.10
N ALA A 21 -11.07 10.18 3.54
CA ALA A 21 -10.92 9.48 2.27
C ALA A 21 -10.66 10.41 1.08
N LEU A 22 -11.16 11.65 1.10
CA LEU A 22 -10.91 12.67 0.07
C LEU A 22 -9.58 13.43 0.29
N VAL A 23 -9.18 13.60 1.55
CA VAL A 23 -7.96 14.34 1.92
C VAL A 23 -6.71 13.47 1.75
N ILE A 24 -6.75 12.19 2.14
CA ILE A 24 -5.62 11.24 2.02
C ILE A 24 -5.02 11.22 0.60
N PRO A 25 -5.77 11.03 -0.50
CA PRO A 25 -5.18 10.97 -1.84
C PRO A 25 -4.58 12.31 -2.25
N LYS A 26 -5.15 13.45 -1.83
CA LYS A 26 -4.60 14.79 -2.10
C LYS A 26 -3.30 15.03 -1.32
N VAL A 27 -3.25 14.61 -0.06
CA VAL A 27 -2.05 14.68 0.79
C VAL A 27 -0.98 13.74 0.26
N PHE A 28 -1.32 12.52 -0.16
CA PHE A 28 -0.37 11.59 -0.79
C PHE A 28 0.18 12.13 -2.11
N HIS A 29 -0.67 12.73 -2.95
CA HIS A 29 -0.22 13.32 -4.20
C HIS A 29 0.70 14.52 -3.93
N ARG A 30 0.33 15.40 -2.99
CA ARG A 30 1.15 16.53 -2.55
C ARG A 30 2.47 16.08 -1.91
N ALA A 31 2.44 15.09 -1.04
CA ALA A 31 3.61 14.50 -0.41
C ALA A 31 4.53 13.88 -1.46
N LYS A 32 3.99 13.16 -2.45
CA LYS A 32 4.77 12.62 -3.57
C LYS A 32 5.41 13.73 -4.41
N THR A 33 4.69 14.82 -4.69
CA THR A 33 5.23 15.99 -5.41
C THR A 33 6.16 16.86 -4.58
N LEU A 34 6.09 16.83 -3.25
CA LEU A 34 7.00 17.52 -2.32
C LEU A 34 8.26 16.69 -2.01
N LEU A 35 8.15 15.36 -2.02
CA LEU A 35 9.27 14.43 -1.85
C LEU A 35 10.02 14.17 -3.16
N GLN A 36 9.42 14.47 -4.31
CA GLN A 36 10.08 14.37 -5.62
C GLN A 36 11.17 15.44 -5.89
N PRO A 37 11.17 16.69 -5.35
CA PRO A 37 12.17 17.70 -5.70
C PRO A 37 13.37 17.94 -4.76
N PRO A 38 13.50 17.51 -3.49
CA PRO A 38 14.72 17.82 -2.72
C PRO A 38 15.81 16.75 -2.85
N ILE A 39 15.54 15.59 -3.47
CA ILE A 39 16.55 14.53 -3.73
C ILE A 39 17.50 14.92 -4.87
N THR A 40 17.11 15.84 -5.74
CA THR A 40 17.98 16.33 -6.82
C THR A 40 18.96 17.40 -6.33
N ARG A 41 18.63 18.12 -5.25
CA ARG A 41 19.43 19.22 -4.66
C ARG A 41 20.33 18.81 -3.50
N THR A 42 20.08 17.68 -2.82
CA THR A 42 21.01 17.14 -1.82
C THR A 42 22.22 16.52 -2.54
N GLN A 43 23.29 17.32 -2.67
CA GLN A 43 24.59 16.83 -3.14
C GLN A 43 25.20 15.89 -2.09
N GLY A 44 25.52 14.67 -2.49
CA GLY A 44 26.25 13.71 -1.66
C GLY A 44 25.56 12.35 -1.49
N TRP A 45 26.04 11.61 -0.50
CA TRP A 45 25.87 10.17 -0.27
C TRP A 45 24.45 9.59 -0.52
N PHE A 46 23.38 10.31 -0.16
CA PHE A 46 21.99 9.87 -0.40
C PHE A 46 21.66 9.66 -1.88
N LYS A 47 22.15 10.53 -2.77
CA LYS A 47 21.95 10.40 -4.22
C LYS A 47 22.70 9.19 -4.77
N SER A 48 23.90 8.93 -4.26
CA SER A 48 24.70 7.75 -4.61
C SER A 48 24.03 6.46 -4.14
N TYR A 49 23.57 6.43 -2.89
CA TYR A 49 22.83 5.30 -2.32
C TYR A 49 21.55 5.00 -3.09
N TYR A 50 20.75 6.03 -3.40
CA TYR A 50 19.53 5.88 -4.19
C TYR A 50 19.82 5.37 -5.61
N ARG A 51 20.84 5.93 -6.28
CA ARG A 51 21.28 5.47 -7.61
C ARG A 51 21.75 4.02 -7.55
N HIS A 52 22.53 3.64 -6.54
CA HIS A 52 23.00 2.25 -6.37
C HIS A 52 21.85 1.27 -6.16
N ARG A 53 20.90 1.63 -5.29
CA ARG A 53 19.69 0.83 -5.04
C ARG A 53 18.85 0.69 -6.31
N ARG A 54 18.69 1.77 -7.08
CA ARG A 54 17.99 1.77 -8.37
C ARG A 54 18.72 0.90 -9.41
N CYS A 55 20.04 1.02 -9.54
CA CYS A 55 20.84 0.20 -10.44
C CYS A 55 20.76 -1.29 -10.09
N LYS A 56 20.87 -1.66 -8.81
CA LYS A 56 20.67 -3.05 -8.35
C LYS A 56 19.27 -3.55 -8.70
N ARG A 57 18.23 -2.73 -8.49
CA ARG A 57 16.85 -3.08 -8.85
C ARG A 57 16.69 -3.33 -10.35
N LEU A 58 17.21 -2.43 -11.19
CA LEU A 58 17.18 -2.55 -12.64
C LEU A 58 17.94 -3.77 -13.16
N ARG A 59 19.11 -4.10 -12.58
CA ARG A 59 19.85 -5.33 -12.93
C ARG A 59 19.05 -6.59 -12.62
N LYS A 60 18.40 -6.65 -11.45
CA LYS A 60 17.52 -7.78 -11.08
C LYS A 60 16.34 -7.90 -12.05
N ILE A 61 15.68 -6.79 -12.37
CA ILE A 61 14.59 -6.76 -13.36
C ILE A 61 15.09 -7.25 -14.73
N LYS A 62 16.27 -6.79 -15.18
CA LYS A 62 16.88 -7.21 -16.45
C LYS A 62 17.14 -8.72 -16.49
N ALA A 63 17.51 -9.34 -15.36
CA ALA A 63 17.76 -10.77 -15.26
C ALA A 63 16.46 -11.62 -15.30
N VAL A 64 15.37 -11.12 -14.71
CA VAL A 64 14.10 -11.85 -14.59
C VAL A 64 13.14 -11.56 -15.77
N ARG A 65 13.42 -10.56 -16.61
CA ARG A 65 12.49 -10.03 -17.63
C ARG A 65 11.92 -11.01 -18.65
N PHE A 66 12.64 -12.09 -18.97
CA PHE A 66 12.21 -13.09 -19.96
C PHE A 66 11.65 -14.36 -19.32
N ASP A 67 11.73 -14.45 -18.00
CA ASP A 67 11.26 -15.61 -17.25
C ASP A 67 9.79 -15.41 -16.87
N SER A 68 8.90 -15.88 -17.74
CA SER A 68 7.45 -15.76 -17.56
C SER A 68 6.97 -16.45 -16.28
N LEU A 69 7.62 -17.55 -15.84
CA LEU A 69 7.26 -18.27 -14.62
C LEU A 69 7.57 -17.43 -13.38
N LYS A 70 8.75 -16.78 -13.33
CA LYS A 70 9.11 -15.89 -12.23
C LYS A 70 8.20 -14.66 -12.15
N ILE A 71 7.81 -14.11 -13.29
CA ILE A 71 6.85 -12.99 -13.33
C ILE A 71 5.48 -13.44 -12.82
N ASN A 72 4.98 -14.58 -13.28
CA ASN A 72 3.68 -15.09 -12.84
C ASN A 72 3.68 -15.41 -11.34
N ARG A 73 4.77 -15.98 -10.81
CA ARG A 73 4.93 -16.19 -9.37
C ARG A 73 4.93 -14.88 -8.57
N ALA A 74 5.54 -13.81 -9.10
CA ALA A 74 5.52 -12.50 -8.45
C ALA A 74 4.11 -11.87 -8.46
N ILE A 75 3.36 -12.04 -9.55
CA ILE A 75 1.96 -11.62 -9.66
C ILE A 75 1.09 -12.40 -8.67
N ALA A 76 1.21 -13.73 -8.65
CA ALA A 76 0.48 -14.59 -7.73
C ALA A 76 0.77 -14.25 -6.26
N LEU A 77 2.03 -13.97 -5.93
CA LEU A 77 2.41 -13.53 -4.58
C LEU A 77 1.80 -12.16 -4.24
N SER A 78 1.77 -11.22 -5.18
CA SER A 78 1.09 -9.94 -5.00
C SER A 78 -0.39 -10.11 -4.69
N TYR A 79 -1.09 -10.99 -5.43
CA TYR A 79 -2.48 -11.31 -5.15
C TYR A 79 -2.66 -12.05 -3.82
N ALA A 80 -1.78 -12.98 -3.47
CA ALA A 80 -1.82 -13.67 -2.18
C ALA A 80 -1.67 -12.68 -1.01
N CYS A 81 -0.73 -11.71 -1.10
CA CYS A 81 -0.59 -10.65 -0.12
C CYS A 81 -1.84 -9.75 -0.05
N PHE A 82 -2.47 -9.46 -1.19
CA PHE A 82 -3.72 -8.69 -1.22
C PHE A 82 -4.87 -9.43 -0.51
N ILE A 83 -5.02 -10.73 -0.78
CA ILE A 83 -6.03 -11.57 -0.13
C ILE A 83 -5.77 -11.63 1.38
N LEU A 84 -4.52 -11.83 1.81
CA LEU A 84 -4.15 -11.82 3.22
C LEU A 84 -4.44 -10.47 3.88
N PHE A 85 -4.21 -9.36 3.17
CA PHE A 85 -4.60 -8.03 3.63
C PHE A 85 -6.11 -7.92 3.83
N ILE A 86 -6.93 -8.36 2.87
CA ILE A 86 -8.39 -8.35 3.01
C ILE A 86 -8.83 -9.19 4.20
N ILE A 87 -8.32 -10.42 4.33
CA ILE A 87 -8.66 -11.32 5.44
C ILE A 87 -8.28 -10.66 6.77
N ALA A 88 -7.08 -10.09 6.87
CA ALA A 88 -6.64 -9.39 8.06
C ALA A 88 -7.53 -8.17 8.37
N ALA A 89 -7.86 -7.35 7.38
CA ALA A 89 -8.73 -6.19 7.56
C ALA A 89 -10.14 -6.58 8.04
N VAL A 90 -10.73 -7.62 7.44
CA VAL A 90 -12.04 -8.15 7.86
C VAL A 90 -11.94 -8.73 9.27
N ALA A 91 -10.91 -9.51 9.57
CA ALA A 91 -10.69 -10.08 10.90
C ALA A 91 -10.49 -8.99 11.96
N SER A 92 -9.76 -7.91 11.65
CA SER A 92 -9.60 -6.75 12.51
C SER A 92 -10.93 -6.05 12.78
N MET A 93 -11.78 -5.89 11.75
CA MET A 93 -13.09 -5.27 11.87
C MET A 93 -14.05 -6.13 12.72
N VAL A 94 -14.12 -7.43 12.45
CA VAL A 94 -14.93 -8.38 13.23
C VAL A 94 -14.43 -8.44 14.68
N GLY A 95 -13.12 -8.54 14.88
CA GLY A 95 -12.50 -8.53 16.20
C GLY A 95 -12.87 -7.27 16.99
N PHE A 96 -12.86 -6.10 16.35
CA PHE A 96 -13.31 -4.87 16.97
C PHE A 96 -14.80 -4.91 17.34
N THR A 97 -15.67 -5.46 16.49
CA THR A 97 -17.12 -5.58 16.76
C THR A 97 -17.49 -6.55 17.90
N LEU A 98 -16.64 -7.52 18.20
CA LEU A 98 -16.85 -8.50 19.28
C LEU A 98 -16.39 -8.00 20.65
N VAL A 99 -15.70 -6.86 20.73
CA VAL A 99 -15.22 -6.28 21.98
C VAL A 99 -16.41 -5.87 22.88
N PRO A 100 -16.43 -6.26 24.17
CA PRO A 100 -17.46 -5.86 25.11
C PRO A 100 -17.66 -4.35 25.18
N THR A 101 -18.92 -3.90 25.23
CA THR A 101 -19.29 -2.48 25.23
C THR A 101 -18.67 -1.70 26.39
N GLY A 102 -18.44 -2.33 27.54
CA GLY A 102 -17.78 -1.71 28.70
C GLY A 102 -16.32 -1.29 28.45
N LEU A 103 -15.60 -1.96 27.54
CA LEU A 103 -14.25 -1.57 27.13
C LEU A 103 -14.24 -0.48 26.05
N ARG A 104 -15.38 -0.26 25.36
CA ARG A 104 -15.54 0.79 24.36
C ARG A 104 -15.91 2.15 24.94
N GLN A 105 -16.51 2.18 26.14
CA GLN A 105 -16.91 3.41 26.82
C GLN A 105 -15.70 4.20 27.35
N GLU A 106 -14.62 3.50 27.69
CA GLU A 106 -13.32 4.07 28.05
C GLU A 106 -12.57 4.46 26.77
N THR A 107 -12.71 5.72 26.35
CA THR A 107 -12.16 6.25 25.08
C THR A 107 -10.68 5.89 24.86
N GLU A 108 -9.85 5.94 25.91
CA GLU A 108 -8.42 5.61 25.81
C GLU A 108 -8.16 4.12 25.53
N ARG A 109 -8.92 3.23 26.18
CA ARG A 109 -8.80 1.78 25.99
C ARG A 109 -9.35 1.36 24.63
N ALA A 110 -10.43 2.00 24.18
CA ALA A 110 -11.00 1.78 22.86
C ALA A 110 -10.03 2.15 21.73
N VAL A 111 -9.33 3.27 21.86
CA VAL A 111 -8.31 3.72 20.91
C VAL A 111 -7.12 2.76 20.90
N PHE A 112 -6.58 2.39 22.06
CA PHE A 112 -5.46 1.46 22.17
C PHE A 112 -5.79 0.09 21.56
N LEU A 113 -6.98 -0.42 21.84
CA LEU A 113 -7.45 -1.69 21.31
C LEU A 113 -7.68 -1.63 19.80
N GLY A 114 -8.17 -0.50 19.29
CA GLY A 114 -8.25 -0.22 17.85
C GLY A 114 -6.89 -0.24 17.14
N PHE A 115 -5.85 0.33 17.76
CA PHE A 115 -4.49 0.27 17.21
C PHE A 115 -3.94 -1.16 17.16
N ILE A 116 -4.15 -1.93 18.23
CA ILE A 116 -3.69 -3.34 18.28
C ILE A 116 -4.40 -4.17 17.22
N THR A 117 -5.73 -4.05 17.11
CA THR A 117 -6.50 -4.83 16.13
C THR A 117 -6.20 -4.40 14.70
N ALA A 118 -5.88 -3.13 14.44
CA ALA A 118 -5.53 -2.64 13.10
C ALA A 118 -4.09 -2.96 12.66
N THR A 119 -3.16 -3.20 13.60
CA THR A 119 -1.73 -3.41 13.30
C THR A 119 -1.48 -4.54 12.29
N PRO A 120 -2.11 -5.73 12.40
CA PRO A 120 -1.93 -6.80 11.42
C PRO A 120 -2.36 -6.38 10.01
N ALA A 121 -3.48 -5.64 9.89
CA ALA A 121 -3.96 -5.15 8.60
C ALA A 121 -2.95 -4.19 7.96
N PHE A 122 -2.36 -3.27 8.72
CA PHE A 122 -1.29 -2.39 8.22
C PHE A 122 -0.05 -3.17 7.77
N LEU A 123 0.39 -4.19 8.51
CA LEU A 123 1.54 -5.01 8.10
C LEU A 123 1.31 -5.68 6.74
N PHE A 124 0.11 -6.24 6.53
CA PHE A 124 -0.25 -6.86 5.25
C PHE A 124 -0.45 -5.82 4.14
N GLU A 125 -0.95 -4.62 4.47
CA GLU A 125 -1.04 -3.51 3.51
C GLU A 125 0.35 -3.12 2.99
N PHE A 126 1.32 -2.92 3.89
CA PHE A 126 2.71 -2.62 3.51
C PHE A 126 3.33 -3.77 2.72
N ALA A 127 3.12 -5.02 3.14
CA ALA A 127 3.62 -6.18 2.41
C ALA A 127 3.04 -6.24 0.99
N TRP A 128 1.73 -6.03 0.85
CA TRP A 128 1.05 -5.98 -0.44
C TRP A 128 1.54 -4.83 -1.32
N LEU A 129 1.64 -3.60 -0.80
CA LEU A 129 2.16 -2.44 -1.54
C LEU A 129 3.58 -2.68 -2.07
N THR A 130 4.44 -3.32 -1.29
CA THR A 130 5.80 -3.66 -1.74
C THR A 130 5.82 -4.76 -2.80
N ALA A 131 4.87 -5.70 -2.77
CA ALA A 131 4.73 -6.72 -3.80
C ALA A 131 4.13 -6.14 -5.10
N ALA A 132 3.05 -5.36 -4.99
CA ALA A 132 2.38 -4.71 -6.11
C ALA A 132 3.35 -3.77 -6.87
N SER A 133 4.10 -2.93 -6.16
CA SER A 133 5.08 -2.04 -6.79
C SER A 133 6.20 -2.78 -7.54
N LYS A 134 6.61 -3.98 -7.08
CA LYS A 134 7.56 -4.82 -7.81
C LYS A 134 6.95 -5.37 -9.09
N VAL A 135 5.68 -5.79 -9.06
CA VAL A 135 4.95 -6.29 -10.23
C VAL A 135 4.76 -5.18 -11.26
N ASP A 136 4.34 -3.98 -10.84
CA ASP A 136 4.19 -2.82 -11.72
C ASP A 136 5.49 -2.46 -12.43
N ASP A 137 6.61 -2.46 -11.70
CA ASP A 137 7.93 -2.27 -12.30
C ASP A 137 8.22 -3.35 -13.36
N LEU A 138 8.01 -4.63 -13.03
CA LEU A 138 8.26 -5.75 -13.95
C LEU A 138 7.44 -5.62 -15.24
N LEU A 139 6.15 -5.30 -15.12
CA LEU A 139 5.24 -5.10 -16.26
C LEU A 139 5.63 -3.86 -17.08
N LYS A 140 5.95 -2.75 -16.42
CA LYS A 140 6.41 -1.51 -17.07
C LYS A 140 7.66 -1.73 -17.90
N TYR A 141 8.69 -2.40 -17.36
CA TYR A 141 9.93 -2.65 -18.10
C TYR A 141 9.81 -3.76 -19.15
N ARG A 142 8.81 -4.64 -19.06
CA ARG A 142 8.49 -5.61 -20.11
C ARG A 142 7.94 -4.91 -21.35
N GLY A 143 7.02 -3.95 -21.19
CA GLY A 143 6.38 -3.23 -22.30
C GLY A 143 7.25 -2.17 -22.99
N LEU A 144 8.27 -1.63 -22.30
CA LEU A 144 9.14 -0.58 -22.83
C LEU A 144 10.11 -1.04 -23.92
N ILE A 145 10.29 -2.34 -24.13
CA ILE A 145 11.13 -2.86 -25.21
C ILE A 145 10.23 -3.14 -26.42
N LYS A 146 10.08 -2.16 -27.32
CA LYS A 146 9.79 -2.44 -28.73
C LYS A 146 10.78 -3.53 -29.15
N ARG A 147 10.28 -4.68 -29.64
CA ARG A 147 11.10 -5.69 -30.31
C ARG A 147 11.95 -4.93 -31.33
N ARG A 148 13.23 -4.69 -31.01
CA ARG A 148 14.19 -4.26 -32.02
C ARG A 148 14.37 -5.52 -32.85
N HIS A 149 13.47 -5.73 -33.81
CA HIS A 149 13.58 -6.74 -34.85
C HIS A 149 14.97 -6.52 -35.44
N ARG A 150 15.93 -7.35 -35.03
CA ARG A 150 17.12 -7.60 -35.83
C ARG A 150 16.55 -8.16 -37.12
N ARG A 151 16.41 -7.30 -38.14
CA ARG A 151 16.45 -7.74 -39.52
C ARG A 151 17.85 -8.31 -39.69
N LEU A 152 17.97 -9.63 -39.55
CA LEU A 152 19.06 -10.38 -40.13
C LEU A 152 18.55 -10.68 -41.55
N PHE A 153 18.94 -9.83 -42.48
CA PHE A 153 19.11 -10.16 -43.89
C PHE A 153 20.60 -10.07 -44.16
#